data_AF-A0AAE4UAH1-F1
#
_entry.id   AF-A0AAE4UAH1-F1
#
_cell.length_a   1.000
_cell.length_b   1.000
_cell.length_c   1.000
_cell.angle_alpha   90.00
_cell.angle_beta   90.00
_cell.angle_gamma   90.00
#
_symmetry.space_group_name_H-M   'P 1'
#
loop_
_entity.id
_entity.type
_entity.pdbx_description
1 polymer ?
#
loop_
_entity_poly.entity_id
_entity_poly.type
_entity_poly.pdbx_seq_one_letter_code
_entity_poly.pdbx_strand_id
1 'polypeptide(L)'
;MASEDIAEYSHEELTDEHLRQLAEIAHDEVETFFRRNPHLHAYQDAYLLSALTQGGALHYASGGRHRVKDLDIHSFFVRIDPEKTQLRRQRQVIDFGTSVFGRHPEDVRLGFKGRHVDSIFRLVDTAQLGDDPVEAVRRYLQDSSTPTAFHLRQKAVIALDPPALFGTVVWHNRAADLNPGYDT
;
A
#
# COMPACT_ATOMS: atom_id res chain seq x y z
N MET A 1 -17.23 10.48 16.88
CA MET A 1 -16.63 11.82 17.01
C MET A 1 -15.12 11.63 17.16
N ALA A 2 -14.38 11.55 16.04
CA ALA A 2 -12.94 11.24 16.04
C ALA A 2 -12.14 12.04 14.98
N SER A 3 -12.76 13.01 14.30
CA SER A 3 -12.15 13.72 13.18
C SER A 3 -11.08 14.75 13.56
N GLU A 4 -10.91 15.05 14.86
CA GLU A 4 -9.99 16.10 15.31
C GLU A 4 -8.76 15.56 16.03
N ASP A 5 -8.71 14.28 16.36
CA ASP A 5 -7.62 13.70 17.15
C ASP A 5 -6.29 13.77 16.38
N ILE A 6 -5.28 14.37 17.03
CA ILE A 6 -3.92 14.47 16.51
C ILE A 6 -3.03 13.57 17.36
N ALA A 7 -2.53 12.50 16.77
CA ALA A 7 -1.69 11.52 17.47
C ALA A 7 -0.72 10.86 16.49
N GLU A 8 0.47 10.52 16.98
CA GLU A 8 1.47 9.83 16.16
C GLU A 8 0.93 8.50 15.64
N TYR A 9 0.20 7.76 16.47
CA TYR A 9 -0.40 6.49 16.08
C TYR A 9 -1.90 6.48 16.36
N SER A 10 -2.65 5.79 15.50
CA SER A 10 -4.06 5.44 15.74
C SER A 10 -4.18 3.97 16.16
N HIS A 11 -5.07 3.72 17.12
CA HIS A 11 -5.47 2.37 17.55
C HIS A 11 -6.87 2.00 17.05
N GLU A 12 -7.50 2.88 16.28
CA GLU A 12 -8.83 2.64 15.73
C GLU A 12 -8.80 1.51 14.70
N GLU A 13 -9.89 0.75 14.65
CA GLU A 13 -10.00 -0.40 13.79
C GLU A 13 -9.96 -0.01 12.29
N LEU A 14 -9.11 -0.68 11.53
CA LEU A 14 -9.15 -0.64 10.07
C LEU A 14 -10.19 -1.66 9.59
N THR A 15 -11.27 -1.19 8.97
CA THR A 15 -12.42 -2.01 8.55
C THR A 15 -12.45 -2.15 7.03
N ASP A 16 -13.29 -3.03 6.51
CA ASP A 16 -13.49 -3.18 5.07
C ASP A 16 -13.92 -1.89 4.38
N GLU A 17 -14.65 -1.00 5.07
CA GLU A 17 -15.02 0.29 4.51
C GLU A 17 -13.81 1.19 4.28
N HIS A 18 -12.88 1.20 5.24
CA HIS A 18 -11.62 1.90 5.08
C HIS A 18 -10.77 1.30 3.96
N LEU A 19 -10.78 -0.04 3.81
CA LEU A 19 -10.12 -0.71 2.68
C LEU A 19 -10.75 -0.32 1.33
N ARG A 20 -12.08 -0.18 1.23
CA ARG A 20 -12.74 0.28 0.01
C ARG A 20 -12.28 1.68 -0.38
N GLN A 21 -12.22 2.60 0.59
CA GLN A 21 -11.72 3.94 0.36
C GLN A 21 -10.24 3.94 -0.08
N LEU A 22 -9.40 3.09 0.50
CA LEU A 22 -8.02 2.91 0.03
C LEU A 22 -7.95 2.30 -1.37
N ALA A 23 -8.86 1.38 -1.72
CA ALA A 23 -8.93 0.81 -3.06
C ALA A 23 -9.33 1.86 -4.10
N GLU A 24 -10.27 2.75 -3.77
CA GLU A 24 -10.64 3.90 -4.62
C GLU A 24 -9.44 4.84 -4.83
N ILE A 25 -8.73 5.20 -3.74
CA ILE A 25 -7.50 6.00 -3.84
C ILE A 25 -6.45 5.32 -4.74
N ALA A 26 -6.23 4.01 -4.55
CA ALA A 26 -5.27 3.26 -5.37
C ALA A 26 -5.65 3.25 -6.85
N HIS A 27 -6.93 3.01 -7.14
CA HIS A 27 -7.46 2.98 -8.51
C HIS A 27 -7.30 4.34 -9.21
N ASP A 28 -7.72 5.42 -8.54
CA ASP A 28 -7.65 6.79 -9.08
C ASP A 28 -6.21 7.23 -9.34
N GLU A 29 -5.26 6.82 -8.49
CA GLU A 29 -3.84 7.11 -8.67
C GLU A 29 -3.25 6.36 -9.88
N VAL A 30 -3.58 5.08 -10.03
CA VAL A 30 -3.18 4.28 -11.21
C VAL A 30 -3.75 4.89 -12.49
N GLU A 31 -5.05 5.18 -12.53
CA GLU A 31 -5.70 5.78 -13.69
C GLU A 31 -5.10 7.16 -14.02
N THR A 32 -4.96 8.02 -13.02
CA THR A 32 -4.40 9.37 -13.17
C THR A 32 -2.95 9.32 -13.65
N PHE A 33 -2.16 8.38 -13.14
CA PHE A 33 -0.78 8.21 -13.56
C PHE A 33 -0.67 7.87 -15.05
N PHE A 34 -1.41 6.87 -15.53
CA PHE A 34 -1.34 6.46 -16.94
C PHE A 34 -1.98 7.49 -17.87
N ARG A 35 -3.05 8.17 -17.44
CA ARG A 35 -3.62 9.32 -18.17
C ARG A 35 -2.59 10.44 -18.36
N ARG A 36 -1.77 10.73 -17.36
CA ARG A 36 -0.69 11.74 -17.43
C ARG A 36 0.56 11.25 -18.18
N ASN A 37 0.73 9.94 -18.35
CA ASN A 37 1.92 9.34 -18.95
C ASN A 37 1.55 8.29 -20.02
N PRO A 38 0.87 8.68 -21.12
CA PRO A 38 0.37 7.72 -22.13
C PRO A 38 1.47 6.90 -22.81
N HIS A 39 2.71 7.40 -22.83
CA HIS A 39 3.89 6.67 -23.32
C HIS A 39 4.27 5.45 -22.47
N LEU A 40 3.68 5.29 -21.27
CA LEU A 40 3.89 4.15 -20.38
C LEU A 40 2.73 3.13 -20.42
N HIS A 41 1.81 3.20 -21.39
CA HIS A 41 0.64 2.32 -21.46
C HIS A 41 0.97 0.81 -21.37
N ALA A 42 2.13 0.36 -21.86
CA ALA A 42 2.54 -1.03 -21.74
C ALA A 42 2.65 -1.50 -20.27
N TYR A 43 2.92 -0.59 -19.33
CA TYR A 43 2.88 -0.89 -17.90
C TYR A 43 1.46 -0.96 -17.33
N GLN A 44 0.47 -0.33 -17.99
CA GLN A 44 -0.93 -0.47 -17.58
C GLN A 44 -1.40 -1.91 -17.77
N ASP A 45 -1.04 -2.54 -18.89
CA ASP A 45 -1.30 -3.97 -19.16
C ASP A 45 -0.44 -4.91 -18.30
N ALA A 46 0.62 -4.37 -17.67
CA ALA A 46 1.49 -5.07 -16.75
C ALA A 46 1.03 -4.98 -15.28
N TYR A 47 -0.11 -4.35 -15.00
CA TYR A 47 -0.65 -4.22 -13.65
C TYR A 47 -0.99 -5.58 -13.05
N LEU A 48 -0.54 -5.81 -11.80
CA LEU A 48 -0.83 -7.01 -11.05
C LEU A 48 -1.96 -6.74 -10.06
N LEU A 49 -1.69 -5.90 -9.05
CA LEU A 49 -2.63 -5.53 -8.00
C LEU A 49 -2.13 -4.29 -7.26
N SER A 50 -3.04 -3.61 -6.57
CA SER A 50 -2.72 -2.64 -5.52
C SER A 50 -3.07 -3.24 -4.17
N ALA A 51 -2.23 -2.96 -3.17
CA ALA A 51 -2.40 -3.51 -1.84
C ALA A 51 -2.10 -2.49 -0.76
N LEU A 52 -2.83 -2.59 0.34
CA LEU A 52 -2.41 -2.02 1.62
C LEU A 52 -1.24 -2.85 2.12
N THR A 53 -0.21 -2.18 2.62
CA THR A 53 1.04 -2.79 3.05
C THR A 53 1.47 -2.30 4.43
N GLN A 54 2.59 -2.84 4.90
CA GLN A 54 3.27 -2.35 6.10
C GLN A 54 2.40 -2.37 7.37
N GLY A 55 2.42 -1.29 8.15
CA GLY A 55 1.79 -1.19 9.47
C GLY A 55 0.27 -1.27 9.39
N GLY A 56 -0.34 -0.55 8.43
CA GLY A 56 -1.79 -0.61 8.20
C GLY A 56 -2.26 -2.01 7.83
N ALA A 57 -1.57 -2.69 6.92
CA ALA A 57 -1.90 -4.06 6.54
C ALA A 57 -1.80 -5.04 7.72
N LEU A 58 -0.75 -4.89 8.54
CA LEU A 58 -0.54 -5.76 9.70
C LEU A 58 -1.59 -5.51 10.78
N HIS A 59 -1.96 -4.25 11.01
CA HIS A 59 -3.03 -3.88 11.92
C HIS A 59 -4.35 -4.52 11.48
N TYR A 60 -4.73 -4.42 10.19
CA TYR A 60 -5.90 -5.10 9.64
C TYR A 60 -5.83 -6.64 9.78
N ALA A 61 -4.76 -7.25 9.28
CA ALA A 61 -4.59 -8.70 9.25
C ALA A 61 -4.56 -9.36 10.64
N SER A 62 -4.20 -8.58 11.67
CA SER A 62 -4.15 -9.04 13.06
C SER A 62 -5.46 -8.80 13.84
N GLY A 63 -6.49 -8.22 13.21
CA GLY A 63 -7.73 -7.84 13.89
C GLY A 63 -7.55 -6.69 14.88
N GLY A 64 -6.75 -5.69 14.51
CA GLY A 64 -6.62 -4.45 15.27
C GLY A 64 -5.57 -4.47 16.40
N ARG A 65 -4.69 -5.47 16.47
CA ARG A 65 -3.73 -5.63 17.59
C ARG A 65 -2.53 -4.69 17.55
N HIS A 66 -2.27 -4.08 16.40
CA HIS A 66 -1.14 -3.15 16.20
C HIS A 66 -1.63 -1.71 16.27
N ARG A 67 -0.85 -0.76 15.76
CA ARG A 67 -1.26 0.65 15.60
C ARG A 67 -0.85 1.15 14.23
N VAL A 68 -1.53 2.19 13.76
CA VAL A 68 -1.34 2.76 12.42
C VAL A 68 -0.67 4.13 12.56
N LYS A 69 0.53 4.28 12.01
CA LYS A 69 1.22 5.58 11.89
C LYS A 69 0.82 6.29 10.59
N ASP A 70 0.75 5.52 9.54
CA ASP A 70 0.50 5.92 8.17
C ASP A 70 -0.13 4.73 7.41
N LEU A 71 -0.69 5.02 6.25
CA LEU A 71 -1.33 4.02 5.39
C LEU A 71 -0.50 3.89 4.10
N ASP A 72 0.17 2.77 3.92
CA ASP A 72 0.99 2.52 2.72
C ASP A 72 0.23 1.68 1.68
N ILE A 73 -0.02 2.25 0.51
CA ILE A 73 -0.49 1.55 -0.68
C ILE A 73 0.70 1.27 -1.60
N HIS A 74 0.84 0.02 -2.01
CA HIS A 74 1.75 -0.36 -3.10
C HIS A 74 0.95 -0.90 -4.29
N SER A 75 1.13 -0.28 -5.46
CA SER A 75 0.63 -0.76 -6.76
C SER A 75 1.74 -1.50 -7.49
N PHE A 76 1.54 -2.78 -7.73
CA PHE A 76 2.54 -3.68 -8.30
C PHE A 76 2.30 -3.88 -9.80
N PHE A 77 3.39 -3.86 -10.55
CA PHE A 77 3.41 -4.04 -11.99
C PHE A 77 4.53 -5.01 -12.36
N VAL A 78 4.35 -5.81 -13.40
CA VAL A 78 5.44 -6.61 -13.96
C VAL A 78 6.54 -5.69 -14.50
N ARG A 79 7.81 -6.00 -14.20
CA ARG A 79 8.94 -5.32 -14.82
C ARG A 79 9.14 -5.80 -16.25
N ILE A 80 8.49 -5.14 -17.20
CA ILE A 80 8.58 -5.48 -18.64
C ILE A 80 9.90 -5.03 -19.30
N ASP A 81 10.54 -3.98 -18.79
CA ASP A 81 11.84 -3.51 -19.24
C ASP A 81 12.90 -3.82 -18.16
N PRO A 82 13.86 -4.73 -18.42
CA PRO A 82 14.89 -5.09 -17.45
C PRO A 82 15.78 -3.93 -17.00
N GLU A 83 15.96 -2.92 -17.86
CA GLU A 83 16.76 -1.72 -17.56
C GLU A 83 16.00 -0.77 -16.61
N LYS A 84 14.67 -0.90 -16.52
CA LYS A 84 13.82 0.00 -15.74
C LYS A 84 13.58 -0.55 -14.33
N THR A 85 14.18 0.10 -13.35
CA THR A 85 14.02 -0.28 -11.93
C THR A 85 12.83 0.39 -11.25
N GLN A 86 12.30 1.48 -11.79
CA GLN A 86 11.16 2.21 -11.24
C GLN A 86 10.36 2.99 -12.29
N LEU A 87 9.08 3.24 -12.00
CA LEU A 87 8.26 4.20 -12.75
C LEU A 87 8.52 5.63 -12.25
N ARG A 88 8.30 6.61 -13.14
CA ARG A 88 8.47 8.03 -12.81
C ARG A 88 7.49 8.43 -11.69
N ARG A 89 7.88 9.33 -10.77
CA ARG A 89 7.01 9.86 -9.69
C ARG A 89 6.29 8.74 -8.90
N GLN A 90 7.03 7.68 -8.60
CA GLN A 90 6.47 6.47 -8.00
C GLN A 90 5.76 6.66 -6.66
N ARG A 91 6.03 7.73 -5.89
CA ARG A 91 5.41 7.98 -4.59
C ARG A 91 4.58 9.27 -4.65
N GLN A 92 3.33 9.18 -4.20
CA GLN A 92 2.47 10.33 -3.90
C GLN A 92 2.02 10.24 -2.44
N VAL A 93 1.86 11.39 -1.80
CA VAL A 93 1.32 11.50 -0.44
C VAL A 93 -0.08 12.10 -0.57
N ILE A 94 -1.08 11.40 -0.09
CA ILE A 94 -2.50 11.69 -0.31
C ILE A 94 -3.18 11.87 1.04
N ASP A 95 -4.12 12.80 1.13
CA ASP A 95 -4.97 12.95 2.30
C ASP A 95 -6.04 11.84 2.29
N PHE A 96 -6.05 10.96 3.29
CA PHE A 96 -7.12 9.96 3.43
C PHE A 96 -8.48 10.63 3.64
N GLY A 97 -8.50 11.89 4.07
CA GLY A 97 -9.71 12.61 4.41
C GLY A 97 -10.20 12.27 5.82
N THR A 98 -11.25 12.97 6.23
CA THR A 98 -11.82 12.86 7.58
C THR A 98 -12.17 11.41 7.91
N SER A 99 -11.54 10.85 8.95
CA SER A 99 -11.75 9.46 9.36
C SER A 99 -11.55 9.29 10.87
N VAL A 100 -11.80 8.08 11.36
CA VAL A 100 -11.55 7.71 12.77
C VAL A 100 -10.06 7.70 13.11
N PHE A 101 -9.16 7.57 12.13
CA PHE A 101 -7.71 7.49 12.37
C PHE A 101 -7.07 8.79 12.85
N GLY A 102 -7.85 9.87 12.94
CA GLY A 102 -7.37 11.21 13.23
C GLY A 102 -6.33 11.65 12.20
N ARG A 103 -5.35 12.44 12.65
CA ARG A 103 -4.24 12.96 11.84
C ARG A 103 -2.91 12.67 12.51
N HIS A 104 -1.87 12.41 11.73
CA HIS A 104 -0.50 12.45 12.23
C HIS A 104 -0.10 13.92 12.52
N PRO A 105 0.74 14.22 13.51
CA PRO A 105 1.19 15.61 13.78
C PRO A 105 1.81 16.31 12.57
N GLU A 106 2.45 15.57 11.68
CA GLU A 106 3.03 16.11 10.44
C GLU A 106 1.96 16.43 9.39
N ASP A 107 0.86 15.69 9.35
CA ASP A 107 -0.25 15.86 8.39
C ASP A 107 -0.99 17.18 8.62
N VAL A 108 -1.04 17.63 9.89
CA VAL A 108 -1.61 18.94 10.26
C VAL A 108 -0.88 20.07 9.55
N ARG A 109 0.44 19.96 9.40
CA ARG A 109 1.26 20.98 8.72
C ARG A 109 1.03 21.00 7.21
N LEU A 110 0.60 19.87 6.65
CA LEU A 110 0.24 19.73 5.24
C LEU A 110 -1.20 20.17 4.94
N GLY A 111 -1.98 20.52 5.97
CA GLY A 111 -3.38 20.91 5.84
C GLY A 111 -4.32 19.73 5.58
N PHE A 112 -3.88 18.50 5.86
CA PHE A 112 -4.67 17.30 5.65
C PHE A 112 -5.80 17.21 6.69
N LYS A 113 -6.91 16.63 6.25
CA LYS A 113 -8.10 16.36 7.06
C LYS A 113 -8.03 15.01 7.76
N GLY A 114 -7.32 14.05 7.19
CA GLY A 114 -7.06 12.74 7.77
C GLY A 114 -5.58 12.40 7.84
N ARG A 115 -5.31 11.16 8.28
CA ARG A 115 -3.99 10.55 8.25
C ARG A 115 -3.54 10.40 6.79
N HIS A 116 -2.28 10.65 6.49
CA HIS A 116 -1.80 10.52 5.12
C HIS A 116 -1.77 9.06 4.64
N VAL A 117 -1.87 8.92 3.32
CA VAL A 117 -1.69 7.69 2.56
C VAL A 117 -0.49 7.86 1.64
N ASP A 118 0.46 6.95 1.72
CA ASP A 118 1.55 6.83 0.76
C ASP A 118 1.16 5.89 -0.37
N SER A 119 0.99 6.41 -1.58
CA SER A 119 0.75 5.60 -2.77
C SER A 119 2.05 5.39 -3.55
N ILE A 120 2.48 4.14 -3.69
CA ILE A 120 3.80 3.78 -4.21
C ILE A 120 3.72 2.76 -5.34
N PHE A 121 4.31 3.06 -6.50
CA PHE A 121 4.38 2.12 -7.62
C PHE A 121 5.63 1.25 -7.54
N ARG A 122 5.47 -0.03 -7.84
CA ARG A 122 6.55 -1.03 -7.80
C ARG A 122 6.58 -1.90 -9.03
N LEU A 123 7.78 -2.04 -9.57
CA LEU A 123 8.07 -3.02 -10.61
C LEU A 123 8.55 -4.30 -9.96
N VAL A 124 7.84 -5.38 -10.23
CA VAL A 124 8.09 -6.72 -9.71
C VAL A 124 9.05 -7.43 -10.65
N ASP A 125 10.23 -7.72 -10.15
CA ASP A 125 11.35 -8.29 -10.91
C ASP A 125 11.30 -9.80 -11.10
N THR A 126 10.45 -10.48 -10.34
CA THR A 126 10.27 -11.94 -10.33
C THR A 126 9.01 -12.39 -11.07
N ALA A 127 8.23 -11.46 -11.60
CA ALA A 127 6.95 -11.73 -12.26
C ALA A 127 7.07 -11.63 -13.78
N GLN A 128 6.15 -12.29 -14.48
CA GLN A 128 5.98 -12.23 -15.93
C GLN A 128 4.57 -11.78 -16.30
N LEU A 129 4.39 -11.27 -17.52
CA LEU A 129 3.05 -10.91 -18.01
C LEU A 129 2.16 -12.15 -18.06
N GLY A 130 0.94 -12.03 -17.52
CA GLY A 130 -0.02 -13.13 -17.43
C GLY A 130 0.16 -14.03 -16.20
N ASP A 131 1.16 -13.79 -15.34
CA ASP A 131 1.23 -14.44 -14.03
C ASP A 131 -0.04 -14.11 -13.19
N ASP A 132 -0.44 -15.05 -12.33
CA ASP A 132 -1.44 -14.76 -11.30
C ASP A 132 -0.93 -13.62 -10.39
N PRO A 133 -1.70 -12.53 -10.19
CA PRO A 133 -1.23 -11.38 -9.44
C PRO A 133 -0.82 -11.67 -7.99
N VAL A 134 -1.57 -12.54 -7.30
CA VAL A 134 -1.30 -12.86 -5.89
C VAL A 134 -0.02 -13.67 -5.78
N GLU A 135 0.13 -14.70 -6.62
CA GLU A 135 1.32 -15.54 -6.61
C GLU A 135 2.57 -14.79 -7.11
N ALA A 136 2.42 -13.88 -8.07
CA ALA A 136 3.50 -13.00 -8.53
C ALA A 136 4.05 -12.13 -7.39
N VAL A 137 3.16 -11.46 -6.64
CA VAL A 137 3.55 -10.63 -5.49
C VAL A 137 4.08 -11.48 -4.35
N ARG A 138 3.53 -12.67 -4.08
CA ARG A 138 4.08 -13.59 -3.07
C ARG A 138 5.52 -14.00 -3.39
N ARG A 139 5.78 -14.41 -4.64
CA ARG A 139 7.12 -14.78 -5.11
C ARG A 139 8.09 -13.61 -4.99
N TYR A 140 7.64 -12.40 -5.34
CA TYR A 140 8.43 -11.18 -5.16
C TYR A 140 8.85 -10.96 -3.71
N LEU A 141 7.92 -11.10 -2.76
CA LEU A 141 8.22 -10.93 -1.33
C LEU A 141 9.15 -12.02 -0.80
N GLN A 142 9.09 -13.23 -1.36
CA GLN A 142 9.95 -14.34 -0.98
C GLN A 142 11.38 -14.18 -1.53
N ASP A 143 11.49 -13.95 -2.83
CA ASP A 143 12.73 -14.20 -3.59
C ASP A 143 13.47 -12.92 -3.96
N SER A 144 12.79 -11.77 -4.02
CA SER A 144 13.44 -10.52 -4.42
C SER A 144 14.43 -10.05 -3.36
N SER A 145 15.60 -9.59 -3.82
CA SER A 145 16.62 -8.97 -2.97
C SER A 145 16.44 -7.47 -2.82
N THR A 146 15.33 -6.90 -3.33
CA THR A 146 15.09 -5.45 -3.24
C THR A 146 14.78 -5.03 -1.79
N PRO A 147 15.24 -3.85 -1.34
CA PRO A 147 14.93 -3.35 0.01
C PRO A 147 13.42 -3.25 0.27
N THR A 148 12.63 -2.87 -0.73
CA THR A 148 11.17 -2.82 -0.64
C THR A 148 10.60 -4.20 -0.32
N ALA A 149 10.96 -5.25 -1.07
CA ALA A 149 10.49 -6.61 -0.78
C ALA A 149 10.85 -7.06 0.64
N PHE A 150 12.08 -6.74 1.08
CA PHE A 150 12.53 -7.01 2.45
C PHE A 150 11.64 -6.32 3.50
N HIS A 151 11.31 -5.04 3.34
CA HIS A 151 10.43 -4.36 4.30
C HIS A 151 8.99 -4.85 4.23
N LEU A 152 8.45 -5.10 3.04
CA LEU A 152 7.06 -5.55 2.87
C LEU A 152 6.86 -6.94 3.48
N ARG A 153 7.80 -7.88 3.28
CA ARG A 153 7.68 -9.24 3.81
C ARG A 153 7.79 -9.33 5.33
N GLN A 154 8.31 -8.30 6.01
CA GLN A 154 8.37 -8.26 7.47
C GLN A 154 7.00 -8.13 8.14
N LYS A 155 5.97 -7.66 7.41
CA LYS A 155 4.65 -7.34 7.97
C LYS A 155 3.55 -8.07 7.19
N ALA A 156 2.58 -7.36 6.63
CA ALA A 156 1.49 -7.93 5.85
C ALA A 156 1.24 -7.15 4.55
N VAL A 157 0.53 -7.78 3.63
CA VAL A 157 0.07 -7.23 2.34
C VAL A 157 -1.35 -7.71 2.11
N ILE A 158 -2.29 -6.78 2.00
CA ILE A 158 -3.73 -7.02 1.77
C ILE A 158 -4.12 -6.41 0.43
N ALA A 159 -4.62 -7.21 -0.50
CA ALA A 159 -5.05 -6.73 -1.81
C ALA A 159 -6.26 -5.80 -1.69
N LEU A 160 -6.22 -4.71 -2.44
CA LEU A 160 -7.26 -3.68 -2.53
C LEU A 160 -7.91 -3.68 -3.92
N ASP A 161 -7.10 -3.80 -4.97
CA ASP A 161 -7.54 -3.77 -6.36
C ASP A 161 -6.70 -4.79 -7.16
N PRO A 162 -7.24 -5.50 -8.17
CA PRO A 162 -8.60 -5.43 -8.72
C PRO A 162 -9.70 -5.88 -7.74
N PRO A 163 -10.98 -5.53 -7.97
CA PRO A 163 -12.09 -5.88 -7.07
C PRO A 163 -12.23 -7.38 -6.80
N ALA A 164 -11.84 -8.23 -7.76
CA ALA A 164 -11.85 -9.68 -7.61
C ALA A 164 -10.87 -10.19 -6.53
N LEU A 165 -9.87 -9.40 -6.15
CA LEU A 165 -8.87 -9.73 -5.14
C LEU A 165 -9.06 -8.94 -3.82
N PHE A 166 -10.04 -8.04 -3.75
CA PHE A 166 -10.26 -7.17 -2.58
C PHE A 166 -10.28 -7.96 -1.26
N GLY A 167 -9.54 -7.46 -0.26
CA GLY A 167 -9.44 -8.05 1.08
C GLY A 167 -8.59 -9.32 1.16
N THR A 168 -8.06 -9.82 0.04
CA THR A 168 -7.23 -11.04 0.04
C THR A 168 -5.92 -10.79 0.80
N VAL A 169 -5.60 -11.67 1.75
CA VAL A 169 -4.30 -11.68 2.42
C VAL A 169 -3.25 -12.27 1.47
N VAL A 170 -2.53 -11.40 0.77
CA VAL A 170 -1.44 -11.78 -0.13
C VAL A 170 -0.26 -12.27 0.69
N TRP A 171 0.10 -11.57 1.77
CA TRP A 171 1.20 -11.93 2.65
C TRP A 171 0.89 -11.58 4.11
N HIS A 172 1.34 -12.40 5.04
CA HIS A 172 1.24 -12.10 6.47
C HIS A 172 2.35 -12.81 7.26
N ASN A 173 3.35 -12.04 7.68
CA ASN A 173 4.30 -12.48 8.69
C ASN A 173 3.64 -12.45 10.08
N ARG A 174 3.14 -13.60 10.51
CA ARG A 174 2.48 -13.75 11.83
C ARG A 174 3.43 -13.57 13.02
N ALA A 175 4.74 -13.58 12.79
CA ALA A 175 5.75 -13.34 13.81
C ALA A 175 6.18 -11.85 13.89
N ALA A 176 5.55 -10.95 13.12
CA ALA A 176 5.83 -9.53 13.21
C ALA A 176 5.50 -8.99 14.61
N ASP A 177 6.36 -8.10 15.12
CA ASP A 177 6.16 -7.51 16.44
C ASP A 177 4.89 -6.68 16.50
N LEU A 178 4.12 -6.85 17.58
CA LEU A 178 2.91 -6.07 17.89
C LEU A 178 3.19 -4.57 18.00
N ASN A 179 4.43 -4.25 18.33
CA ASN A 179 4.92 -2.91 18.53
C ASN A 179 6.19 -2.77 17.68
N PRO A 180 6.07 -2.62 16.34
CA PRO A 180 7.23 -2.47 15.50
C PRO A 180 7.78 -1.07 15.77
N GLY A 181 8.62 -0.97 16.80
CA GLY A 181 9.35 0.24 17.12
C GLY A 181 10.20 0.58 15.91
N TYR A 182 9.75 1.54 15.12
CA TYR A 182 10.66 2.33 14.29
C TYR A 182 10.98 3.59 15.07
N ASP A 183 11.61 3.41 16.23
CA ASP A 183 12.26 4.47 16.99
C ASP A 183 13.77 4.19 16.98
N THR A 184 14.40 4.58 15.88
CA THR A 184 15.72 5.23 15.83
C THR A 184 15.86 5.94 14.50
#